data_AF-A0A954RN39-F1
#
_entry.id   AF-A0A954RN39-F1
#
_cell.length_a   1.000
_cell.length_b   1.000
_cell.length_c   1.000
_cell.angle_alpha   90.00
_cell.angle_beta   90.00
_cell.angle_gamma   90.00
#
_symmetry.space_group_name_H-M   'P 1'
#
loop_
_entity.id
_entity.type
_entity.pdbx_description
1 polymer ?
#
loop_
_entity_poly.entity_id
_entity_poly.type
_entity_poly.pdbx_seq_one_letter_code
_entity_poly.pdbx_strand_id
1 'polypeptide(L)'
;MTATLRIDGAVARPGTLTAADLHALTAVHQIADVRELGAKRPGRGVRLQALLELVGVQPSATHVGLHAECDDFHASIPLEPIVERAIVIFASLDGEANELPRSAGGPFRFFIPEHAACRAD
;
A
#
# COMPACT_ATOMS: atom_id res chain seq x y z
N MET A 1 -13.01 2.18 -16.01
CA MET A 1 -11.64 2.71 -15.95
C MET A 1 -10.94 1.96 -14.83
N THR A 2 -9.88 1.20 -15.15
CA THR A 2 -9.12 0.44 -14.15
C THR A 2 -8.27 1.39 -13.33
N ALA A 3 -8.33 1.28 -12.01
CA ALA A 3 -7.48 2.04 -11.12
C ALA A 3 -6.02 1.58 -11.21
N THR A 4 -5.09 2.53 -11.10
CA THR A 4 -3.66 2.25 -11.16
C THR A 4 -2.91 2.90 -9.99
N LEU A 5 -1.88 2.21 -9.50
CA LEU A 5 -0.97 2.65 -8.45
C LEU A 5 0.37 2.99 -9.10
N ARG A 6 0.71 4.27 -9.16
CA ARG A 6 1.98 4.73 -9.70
C ARG A 6 3.06 4.73 -8.63
N ILE A 7 4.23 4.17 -8.95
CA ILE A 7 5.41 4.18 -8.10
C ILE A 7 6.56 4.79 -8.89
N ASP A 8 7.12 5.90 -8.40
CA ASP A 8 8.25 6.58 -9.02
C ASP A 8 9.20 7.21 -7.97
N GLY A 9 10.17 8.01 -8.43
CA GLY A 9 11.19 8.63 -7.58
C GLY A 9 12.47 7.81 -7.49
N ALA A 10 12.93 7.54 -6.27
CA ALA A 10 14.19 6.85 -5.97
C ALA A 10 14.07 5.32 -6.13
N VAL A 11 13.69 4.87 -7.32
CA VAL A 11 13.50 3.45 -7.66
C VAL A 11 14.19 3.13 -8.99
N ALA A 12 14.69 1.90 -9.15
CA ALA A 12 15.35 1.47 -10.38
C ALA A 12 14.36 1.27 -11.54
N ARG A 13 13.13 0.84 -11.24
CA ARG A 13 12.08 0.51 -12.21
C ARG A 13 10.79 1.25 -11.85
N PRO A 14 10.68 2.56 -12.16
CA PRO A 14 9.43 3.28 -11.98
C PRO A 14 8.36 2.71 -12.91
N GLY A 15 7.12 2.69 -12.45
CA GLY A 15 6.03 2.08 -13.20
C GLY A 15 4.67 2.23 -12.54
N THR A 16 3.67 1.65 -13.19
CA THR A 16 2.29 1.69 -12.71
C THR A 16 1.78 0.27 -12.56
N LEU A 17 1.23 -0.03 -11.38
CA LEU A 17 0.69 -1.34 -11.02
C LEU A 17 -0.84 -1.26 -10.96
N THR A 18 -1.50 -2.33 -11.38
CA THR A 18 -2.94 -2.51 -11.21
C THR A 18 -3.23 -3.45 -10.04
N ALA A 19 -4.47 -3.49 -9.57
CA ALA A 19 -4.88 -4.48 -8.59
C ALA A 19 -4.61 -5.94 -9.06
N ALA A 20 -4.69 -6.19 -10.37
CA ALA A 20 -4.34 -7.48 -10.96
C ALA A 20 -2.85 -7.80 -10.84
N ASP A 21 -1.96 -6.81 -11.06
CA ASP A 21 -0.52 -6.98 -10.86
C ASP A 21 -0.20 -7.28 -9.40
N LEU A 22 -0.87 -6.60 -8.46
CA LEU A 22 -0.72 -6.88 -7.03
C LEU A 22 -1.22 -8.28 -6.65
N HIS A 23 -2.28 -8.76 -7.31
CA HIS A 23 -2.80 -10.11 -7.12
C HIS A 23 -1.88 -11.19 -7.71
N ALA A 24 -1.05 -10.85 -8.71
CA ALA A 24 -0.07 -11.75 -9.31
C ALA A 24 1.20 -11.91 -8.47
N LEU A 25 1.41 -11.08 -7.45
CA LEU A 25 2.56 -11.19 -6.54
C LEU A 25 2.49 -12.47 -5.70
N THR A 26 3.66 -12.99 -5.30
CA THR A 26 3.77 -14.23 -4.53
C THR A 26 2.97 -14.17 -3.24
N ALA A 27 2.29 -15.27 -2.89
CA ALA A 27 1.42 -15.36 -1.72
C ALA A 27 2.09 -14.99 -0.40
N VAL A 28 3.42 -15.17 -0.27
CA VAL A 28 4.20 -14.78 0.92
C VAL A 28 4.17 -13.27 1.20
N HIS A 29 4.00 -12.45 0.16
CA HIS A 29 3.92 -11.00 0.27
C HIS A 29 2.48 -10.50 0.33
N GLN A 30 1.51 -11.37 0.01
CA GLN A 30 0.09 -11.05 0.11
C GLN A 30 -0.40 -11.22 1.54
N ILE A 31 -1.23 -10.28 1.96
CA ILE A 31 -2.00 -10.35 3.19
C ILE A 31 -3.41 -10.75 2.80
N ALA A 32 -3.79 -11.99 3.16
CA ALA A 32 -5.11 -12.52 2.86
C ALA A 32 -6.21 -11.66 3.52
N ASP A 33 -6.03 -11.32 4.80
CA ASP A 33 -6.92 -10.42 5.53
C ASP A 33 -6.14 -9.44 6.43
N VAL A 34 -6.26 -8.15 6.14
CA VAL A 34 -5.62 -7.08 6.92
C VAL A 34 -6.17 -6.89 8.34
N ARG A 35 -7.32 -7.52 8.69
CA ARG A 35 -7.80 -7.55 10.07
C ARG A 35 -6.86 -8.29 11.01
N GLU A 36 -6.15 -9.30 10.50
CA GLU A 36 -5.13 -10.03 11.26
C GLU A 36 -4.01 -9.10 11.74
N LEU A 37 -3.86 -7.94 11.09
CA LEU A 37 -2.86 -6.91 11.38
C LEU A 37 -3.48 -5.70 12.11
N GLY A 38 -4.72 -5.81 12.59
CA GLY A 38 -5.40 -4.77 13.36
C GLY A 38 -6.19 -3.75 12.52
N ALA A 39 -6.39 -4.00 11.22
CA ALA A 39 -7.28 -3.17 10.43
C ALA A 39 -8.74 -3.33 10.90
N LYS A 40 -9.49 -2.23 10.98
CA LYS A 40 -10.92 -2.27 11.36
C LYS A 40 -11.82 -2.92 10.31
N ARG A 41 -11.36 -3.01 9.06
CA ARG A 41 -12.13 -3.49 7.92
C ARG A 41 -11.40 -4.66 7.27
N PRO A 42 -12.13 -5.69 6.81
CA PRO A 42 -11.55 -6.80 6.08
C PRO A 42 -11.08 -6.34 4.70
N GLY A 43 -9.97 -6.88 4.25
CA GLY A 43 -9.39 -6.49 2.98
C GLY A 43 -8.13 -7.28 2.67
N ARG A 44 -7.86 -7.44 1.38
CA ARG A 44 -6.61 -8.04 0.90
C ARG A 44 -5.63 -6.94 0.57
N GLY A 45 -4.38 -7.17 0.97
CA GLY A 45 -3.30 -6.25 0.70
C GLY A 45 -2.00 -6.95 0.34
N VAL A 46 -0.97 -6.15 0.10
CA VAL A 46 0.40 -6.61 -0.14
C VAL A 46 1.34 -5.80 0.74
N ARG A 47 2.41 -6.42 1.23
CA ARG A 47 3.45 -5.72 1.99
C ARG A 47 4.16 -4.67 1.13
N LEU A 48 4.40 -3.50 1.70
CA LEU A 48 5.13 -2.42 1.02
C LEU A 48 6.52 -2.87 0.60
N GLN A 49 7.24 -3.59 1.47
CA GLN A 49 8.56 -4.17 1.17
C GLN A 49 8.58 -4.90 -0.18
N ALA A 50 7.58 -5.73 -0.46
CA ALA A 50 7.52 -6.48 -1.70
C ALA A 50 7.38 -5.59 -2.93
N LEU A 51 6.64 -4.48 -2.81
CA LEU A 51 6.52 -3.48 -3.87
C LEU A 51 7.85 -2.77 -4.10
N LEU A 52 8.55 -2.41 -3.02
CA LEU A 52 9.86 -1.77 -3.09
C LEU A 52 10.93 -2.68 -3.69
N GLU A 53 10.91 -3.97 -3.36
CA GLU A 53 11.78 -4.97 -3.97
C GLU A 53 11.46 -5.15 -5.45
N LEU A 54 10.17 -5.17 -5.81
CA LEU A 54 9.71 -5.25 -7.21
C LEU A 54 10.21 -4.07 -8.04
N VAL A 55 10.08 -2.84 -7.55
CA VAL A 55 10.54 -1.63 -8.28
C VAL A 55 12.04 -1.36 -8.09
N GLY A 56 12.70 -2.07 -7.17
CA GLY A 56 14.10 -1.87 -6.82
C GLY A 56 14.34 -0.50 -6.19
N VAL A 57 13.81 -0.29 -4.98
CA VAL A 57 14.04 0.95 -4.22
C VAL A 57 15.54 1.21 -4.04
N GLN A 58 15.96 2.46 -4.26
CA GLN A 58 17.35 2.85 -4.07
C GLN A 58 17.65 2.98 -2.57
N PRO A 59 18.88 2.65 -2.14
CA PRO A 59 19.28 2.80 -0.73
C PRO A 59 19.30 4.27 -0.27
N SER A 60 19.27 5.23 -1.20
CA SER A 60 19.13 6.65 -0.90
C SER A 60 17.70 7.10 -0.60
N ALA A 61 16.69 6.22 -0.78
CA ALA A 61 15.29 6.55 -0.52
C ALA A 61 15.02 6.61 0.99
N THR A 62 14.72 7.79 1.51
CA THR A 62 14.49 8.01 2.94
C THR A 62 13.01 8.14 3.31
N HIS A 63 12.17 8.58 2.37
CA HIS A 63 10.76 8.85 2.59
C HIS A 63 9.91 8.28 1.45
N VAL A 64 8.69 7.85 1.78
CA VAL A 64 7.65 7.57 0.80
C VAL A 64 6.67 8.74 0.73
N GLY A 65 6.45 9.23 -0.50
CA GLY A 65 5.37 10.16 -0.80
C GLY A 65 4.12 9.38 -1.18
N LEU A 66 3.02 9.64 -0.48
CA LEU A 66 1.69 9.14 -0.85
C LEU A 66 0.92 10.30 -1.46
N HIS A 67 0.32 10.06 -2.63
CA HIS A 67 -0.47 11.04 -3.35
C HIS A 67 -1.79 10.40 -3.77
N ALA A 68 -2.91 10.99 -3.37
CA ALA A 68 -4.23 10.55 -3.81
C ALA A 68 -4.83 11.59 -4.77
N GLU A 69 -5.07 11.18 -6.02
CA GLU A 69 -5.68 12.05 -7.04
C GLU A 69 -7.10 12.50 -6.69
N CYS A 70 -7.80 11.78 -5.81
CA CYS A 70 -9.22 12.02 -5.55
C CYS A 70 -9.47 13.11 -4.51
N ASP A 71 -8.55 13.35 -3.58
CA ASP A 71 -8.79 14.19 -2.39
C ASP A 71 -7.61 15.16 -2.10
N ASP A 72 -6.68 15.34 -3.05
CA ASP A 72 -5.45 16.16 -2.87
C ASP A 72 -4.64 15.75 -1.62
N PHE A 73 -4.80 14.49 -1.18
CA PHE A 73 -4.14 14.00 0.02
C PHE A 73 -2.69 13.66 -0.29
N HIS A 74 -1.77 14.39 0.33
CA HIS A 74 -0.35 14.21 0.20
C HIS A 74 0.25 13.92 1.58
N ALA A 75 0.99 12.82 1.72
CA ALA A 75 1.72 12.51 2.94
C ALA A 75 3.16 12.10 2.62
N SER A 76 4.11 12.56 3.44
CA SER A 76 5.49 12.10 3.40
C SER A 76 5.78 11.34 4.68
N ILE A 77 6.15 10.08 4.58
CA ILE A 77 6.37 9.20 5.72
C ILE A 77 7.80 8.64 5.64
N PRO A 78 8.57 8.64 6.74
CA PRO A 78 9.88 7.99 6.78
C PRO A 78 9.74 6.51 6.38
N LEU A 79 10.55 6.06 5.43
CA LEU A 79 10.45 4.73 4.84
C LEU A 79 10.92 3.63 5.80
N GLU A 80 12.01 3.89 6.50
CA GLU A 80 12.70 2.94 7.40
C GLU A 80 11.79 2.34 8.49
N PRO A 81 11.00 3.11 9.26
CA PRO A 81 10.12 2.52 10.28
C PRO A 81 8.93 1.77 9.71
N ILE A 82 8.53 2.02 8.46
CA ILE A 82 7.29 1.49 7.89
C ILE A 82 7.52 0.36 6.88
N VAL A 83 8.72 0.24 6.29
CA VAL A 83 8.97 -0.65 5.14
C VAL A 83 8.54 -2.10 5.39
N GLU A 84 8.83 -2.64 6.57
CA GLU A 84 8.54 -4.04 6.93
C GLU A 84 7.09 -4.29 7.37
N ARG A 85 6.36 -3.22 7.74
CA ARG A 85 5.04 -3.32 8.39
C ARG A 85 3.91 -2.71 7.58
N ALA A 86 4.20 -1.75 6.70
CA ALA A 86 3.22 -1.10 5.86
C ALA A 86 2.64 -2.05 4.82
N ILE A 87 1.36 -1.87 4.54
CA ILE A 87 0.57 -2.70 3.65
C ILE A 87 -0.20 -1.79 2.70
N VAL A 88 -0.25 -2.17 1.43
CA VAL A 88 -1.13 -1.56 0.44
C VAL A 88 -2.34 -2.46 0.25
N ILE A 89 -3.49 -2.01 0.73
CA ILE A 89 -4.78 -2.68 0.57
C ILE A 89 -5.33 -2.31 -0.80
N PHE A 90 -5.67 -3.31 -1.61
CA PHE A 90 -6.15 -3.11 -2.98
C PHE A 90 -7.50 -3.77 -3.26
N ALA A 91 -8.00 -4.57 -2.31
CA ALA A 91 -9.27 -5.28 -2.45
C ALA A 91 -9.99 -5.34 -1.10
N SER A 92 -11.32 -5.23 -1.16
CA SER A 92 -12.20 -5.50 -0.02
C SER A 92 -12.53 -6.98 0.02
N LEU A 93 -12.65 -7.55 1.22
CA LEU A 93 -13.32 -8.86 1.39
C LEU A 93 -14.78 -8.67 1.83
N ASP A 94 -15.21 -7.44 2.03
CA ASP A 94 -16.58 -7.05 2.32
C ASP A 94 -17.24 -6.58 1.00
N GLY A 95 -18.30 -7.29 0.57
CA GLY A 95 -19.11 -6.92 -0.59
C GLY A 95 -18.84 -7.72 -1.87
N GLU A 96 -19.80 -7.65 -2.80
CA GLU A 96 -19.88 -8.49 -4.01
C GLU A 96 -18.78 -8.22 -5.06
N ALA A 97 -18.19 -7.04 -5.07
CA ALA A 97 -17.27 -6.61 -6.13
C ALA A 97 -15.79 -6.94 -5.85
N ASN A 98 -15.42 -7.32 -4.62
CA ASN A 98 -14.02 -7.43 -4.14
C ASN A 98 -13.14 -6.18 -4.37
N GLU A 99 -13.72 -5.08 -4.84
CA GLU A 99 -13.05 -3.79 -5.02
C GLU A 99 -13.15 -2.96 -3.74
N LEU A 100 -12.07 -2.26 -3.39
CA LEU A 100 -12.11 -1.34 -2.27
C LEU A 100 -12.92 -0.09 -2.67
N PRO A 101 -14.06 0.22 -2.03
CA PRO A 101 -14.86 1.37 -2.40
C PRO A 101 -14.11 2.68 -2.06
N ARG A 102 -14.37 3.74 -2.83
CA ARG A 102 -13.77 5.08 -2.58
C ARG A 102 -14.05 5.59 -1.17
N SER A 103 -15.24 5.33 -0.63
CA SER A 103 -15.61 5.64 0.77
C SER A 103 -14.77 4.90 1.82
N ALA A 104 -14.05 3.86 1.41
CA ALA A 104 -13.07 3.14 2.22
C ALA A 104 -11.63 3.50 1.91
N GLY A 105 -11.38 4.55 1.12
CA GLY A 105 -10.04 4.94 0.67
C GLY A 105 -9.54 4.07 -0.48
N GLY A 106 -10.43 3.39 -1.21
CA GLY A 106 -10.09 2.70 -2.44
C GLY A 106 -9.86 3.68 -3.60
N PRO A 107 -9.27 3.20 -4.70
CA PRO A 107 -9.01 1.79 -5.04
C PRO A 107 -7.75 1.19 -4.38
N PHE A 108 -6.83 2.02 -3.89
CA PHE A 108 -5.66 1.60 -3.14
C PHE A 108 -5.58 2.37 -1.83
N ARG A 109 -5.38 1.66 -0.72
CA ARG A 109 -5.25 2.26 0.60
C ARG A 109 -3.95 1.86 1.25
N PHE A 110 -3.21 2.85 1.71
CA PHE A 110 -2.03 2.63 2.54
C PHE A 110 -2.44 2.38 4.00
N PHE A 111 -1.94 1.30 4.61
CA PHE A 111 -2.22 0.92 5.98
C PHE A 111 -0.92 0.60 6.71
N ILE A 112 -0.71 1.24 7.86
CA ILE A 112 0.38 0.92 8.78
C ILE A 112 -0.27 0.35 10.06
N PRO A 113 -0.08 -0.95 10.35
CA PRO A 113 -0.52 -1.56 11.59
C PRO A 113 0.23 -0.93 12.77
N GLU A 114 -0.50 -0.64 13.85
CA GLU A 114 0.03 0.03 15.06
C GLU A 114 0.79 1.34 14.76
N HIS A 115 0.05 2.41 14.53
CA HIS A 115 0.56 3.79 14.63
C HIS A 115 1.14 4.14 16.02
N ALA A 116 1.01 3.26 17.02
CA ALA A 116 1.46 3.48 18.40
C ALA A 116 2.99 3.60 18.56
N ALA A 117 3.77 3.34 17.50
CA ALA A 117 5.20 3.66 17.48
C ALA A 117 5.52 5.07 16.95
N CYS A 118 4.55 5.81 16.40
CA CYS A 118 4.72 7.24 16.11
C CYS A 118 4.40 8.07 17.36
N ARG A 119 5.28 7.98 18.37
CA ARG A 119 5.47 9.12 19.29
C ARG A 119 6.23 10.18 18.50
N ALA A 120 5.50 11.08 17.87
CA ALA A 120 5.99 12.44 17.74
C ALA A 120 5.95 13.02 19.16
N ASP A 121 7.11 13.13 19.79
CA ASP A 121 7.32 14.10 20.88
C ASP A 121 7.38 15.50 20.27
#